data_AF-A0A916D5H1-F1
#
_entry.id   AF-A0A916D5H1-F1
#
_cell.length_a   1.000
_cell.length_b   1.000
_cell.length_c   1.000
_cell.angle_alpha   90.00
_cell.angle_beta   90.00
_cell.angle_gamma   90.00
#
_symmetry.space_group_name_H-M   'P 1'
#
loop_
_entity.id
_entity.type
_entity.pdbx_description
1 polymer ?
#
loop_
_entity_poly.entity_id
_entity_poly.type
_entity_poly.pdbx_seq_one_letter_code
_entity_poly.pdbx_strand_id
1 'polypeptide(L)'
;MAELARYAVSEAHSKGRRHPEPTPAARSEFQRDRDRVVHSTAFRRLEYKTQVFVNHEGDLFRTRLTHSIEVAQIARTLARAMQLNEDLAEAIALAHDLGHTPFGHAGQDALNACMRDHGGFEHNLQSLRTVDLLEERYGAFDGLNLTYETREGILKHCAPKKAHELGDLGRRFIEGSQPSIEAQLCNLADEIGYNNHDVDDGLRSGLLTLDQL
;
A
#
# COMPACT_ATOMS: atom_id res chain seq x y z
N MET A 1 -4.30 -3.26 26.06
CA MET A 1 -3.55 -3.01 24.82
C MET A 1 -2.14 -3.54 25.04
N ALA A 2 -1.59 -4.30 24.09
CA ALA A 2 -0.22 -4.77 24.20
C ALA A 2 0.73 -3.55 24.22
N GLU A 3 1.74 -3.60 25.07
CA GLU A 3 2.77 -2.56 25.11
C GLU A 3 3.58 -2.63 23.80
N LEU A 4 3.58 -1.52 23.06
CA LEU A 4 4.35 -1.38 21.82
C LEU A 4 5.84 -1.26 22.16
N ALA A 5 6.70 -1.80 21.28
CA ALA A 5 8.14 -1.63 21.39
C ALA A 5 8.53 -0.14 21.25
N ARG A 6 9.66 0.26 21.84
CA ARG A 6 10.15 1.66 21.79
C ARG A 6 10.38 2.21 20.39
N TYR A 7 10.58 1.32 19.42
CA TYR A 7 10.81 1.66 18.02
C TYR A 7 9.52 1.61 17.17
N ALA A 8 8.40 1.17 17.73
CA ALA A 8 7.12 1.09 17.04
C ALA A 8 6.50 2.48 16.91
N VAL A 9 5.69 2.68 15.87
CA VAL A 9 4.90 3.90 15.70
C VAL A 9 3.72 3.92 16.68
N SER A 10 3.46 5.05 17.33
CA SER A 10 2.25 5.27 18.13
C SER A 10 1.69 6.67 17.91
N GLU A 11 0.43 6.87 18.29
CA GLU A 11 -0.27 8.14 18.12
C GLU A 11 0.44 9.30 18.84
N ALA A 12 1.15 9.00 19.94
CA ALA A 12 1.88 9.99 20.73
C ALA A 12 3.04 10.67 19.97
N HIS A 13 3.54 10.05 18.90
CA HIS A 13 4.62 10.59 18.06
C HIS A 13 4.30 10.56 16.57
N SER A 14 3.02 10.46 16.23
CA SER A 14 2.57 10.67 14.85
C SER A 14 2.72 12.13 14.44
N LYS A 15 3.10 12.38 13.18
CA LYS A 15 3.07 13.71 12.56
C LYS A 15 1.64 14.14 12.18
N GLY A 16 0.66 13.26 12.33
CA GLY A 16 -0.75 13.54 12.14
C GLY A 16 -1.16 13.62 10.66
N ARG A 17 -2.24 14.37 10.40
CA ARG A 17 -2.91 14.49 9.11
C ARG A 17 -2.69 15.88 8.49
N ARG A 18 -2.91 16.02 7.19
CA ARG A 18 -2.81 17.32 6.49
C ARG A 18 -3.96 18.25 6.86
N HIS A 19 -5.19 17.74 6.85
CA HIS A 19 -6.38 18.49 7.24
C HIS A 19 -6.71 18.18 8.70
N PRO A 20 -6.82 19.19 9.57
CA PRO A 20 -7.20 18.99 10.96
C PRO A 20 -8.59 18.36 11.06
N GLU A 21 -8.71 17.31 11.87
CA GLU A 21 -9.97 16.66 12.18
C GLU A 21 -10.03 16.36 13.68
N PRO A 22 -11.22 16.28 14.28
CA PRO A 22 -11.36 15.83 15.66
C PRO A 22 -10.80 14.41 15.83
N THR A 23 -10.14 14.18 16.97
CA THR A 23 -9.65 12.86 17.37
C THR A 23 -10.83 11.87 17.43
N PRO A 24 -10.70 10.66 16.85
CA PRO A 24 -11.74 9.63 16.92
C PRO A 24 -11.96 9.16 18.37
N ALA A 25 -13.22 8.93 18.73
CA ALA A 25 -13.59 8.54 20.10
C ALA A 25 -13.49 7.03 20.37
N ALA A 26 -13.70 6.19 19.35
CA ALA A 26 -13.88 4.74 19.51
C ALA A 26 -12.81 3.88 18.82
N ARG A 27 -11.81 4.52 18.19
CA ARG A 27 -10.75 3.86 17.42
C ARG A 27 -9.51 4.74 17.40
N SER A 28 -8.35 4.18 17.11
CA SER A 28 -7.11 4.94 16.89
C SER A 28 -7.13 5.68 15.53
N GLU A 29 -6.21 6.62 15.34
CA GLU A 29 -5.96 7.30 14.07
C GLU A 29 -5.54 6.31 12.97
N PHE A 30 -4.78 5.26 13.29
CA PHE A 30 -4.40 4.24 12.32
C PHE A 30 -5.56 3.30 11.95
N GLN A 31 -6.44 3.00 12.90
CA GLN A 31 -7.70 2.31 12.60
C GLN A 31 -8.61 3.17 11.70
N ARG A 32 -8.64 4.48 11.92
CA ARG A 32 -9.35 5.42 11.04
C ARG A 32 -8.77 5.40 9.62
N ASP A 33 -7.45 5.28 9.47
CA ASP A 33 -6.80 5.15 8.16
C ASP A 33 -7.18 3.86 7.45
N ARG A 34 -7.07 2.72 8.15
CA ARG A 34 -7.52 1.43 7.62
C ARG A 34 -8.97 1.51 7.14
N ASP A 35 -9.87 2.02 7.98
CA ASP A 35 -11.29 2.07 7.66
C ASP A 35 -11.55 2.97 6.43
N ARG A 36 -10.82 4.07 6.29
CA ARG A 36 -10.86 4.95 5.11
C ARG A 36 -10.42 4.25 3.84
N VAL A 37 -9.31 3.52 3.91
CA VAL A 37 -8.76 2.73 2.80
C VAL A 37 -9.76 1.67 2.36
N VAL A 38 -10.24 0.84 3.29
CA VAL A 38 -11.19 -0.25 2.99
C VAL A 38 -12.48 0.27 2.35
N HIS A 39 -12.97 1.43 2.80
CA HIS A 39 -14.20 2.00 2.25
C HIS A 39 -14.00 2.77 0.96
N SER A 40 -12.77 3.04 0.51
CA SER A 40 -12.45 3.84 -0.68
C SER A 40 -12.91 3.18 -1.99
N THR A 41 -13.07 3.98 -3.04
CA THR A 41 -13.44 3.45 -4.37
C THR A 41 -12.26 2.71 -5.00
N ALA A 42 -11.04 3.20 -4.81
CA ALA A 42 -9.81 2.57 -5.27
C ALA A 42 -9.60 1.18 -4.70
N PHE A 43 -9.88 0.97 -3.41
CA PHE A 43 -9.77 -0.36 -2.78
C PHE A 43 -10.77 -1.35 -3.37
N ARG A 44 -12.02 -0.95 -3.57
CA ARG A 44 -13.03 -1.80 -4.25
C ARG A 44 -12.61 -2.17 -5.66
N ARG A 45 -11.97 -1.26 -6.40
CA ARG A 45 -11.48 -1.53 -7.76
C ARG A 45 -10.38 -2.58 -7.79
N LEU A 46 -9.70 -2.88 -6.68
CA LEU A 46 -8.70 -3.95 -6.63
C LEU A 46 -9.30 -5.33 -6.91
N GLU A 47 -10.60 -5.53 -6.67
CA GLU A 47 -11.33 -6.77 -7.01
C GLU A 47 -11.24 -7.09 -8.51
N TYR A 48 -11.19 -6.06 -9.35
CA TYR A 48 -11.16 -6.19 -10.81
C TYR A 48 -9.76 -5.98 -11.40
N LYS A 49 -8.73 -5.87 -10.56
CA LYS A 49 -7.33 -5.76 -11.01
C LYS A 49 -6.62 -7.09 -10.81
N THR A 50 -5.93 -7.49 -11.87
CA THR A 50 -5.12 -8.71 -11.94
C THR A 50 -3.85 -8.55 -11.11
N GLN A 51 -3.45 -9.58 -10.38
CA GLN A 51 -2.11 -9.65 -9.80
C GLN A 51 -1.12 -10.12 -10.86
N VAL A 52 -1.31 -11.34 -11.38
CA VAL A 52 -0.50 -11.95 -12.45
C VAL A 52 -1.37 -12.37 -13.64
N PHE A 53 -2.36 -13.22 -13.40
CA PHE A 53 -3.26 -13.76 -14.43
C PHE A 53 -4.50 -12.89 -14.62
N VAL A 54 -5.09 -12.93 -15.80
CA VAL A 54 -6.31 -12.16 -16.06
C VAL A 54 -7.50 -12.87 -15.42
N ASN A 55 -8.32 -12.13 -14.66
CA ASN A 55 -9.44 -12.69 -13.87
C ASN A 55 -10.43 -13.59 -14.66
N HIS A 56 -10.45 -13.52 -15.99
CA HIS A 56 -11.34 -14.32 -16.83
C HIS A 56 -10.72 -15.64 -17.33
N GLU A 57 -9.44 -15.89 -17.03
CA GLU A 57 -8.74 -17.13 -17.44
C GLU A 57 -8.93 -18.28 -16.43
N GLY A 58 -9.52 -18.03 -15.26
CA GLY A 58 -9.86 -19.05 -14.27
C GLY A 58 -10.44 -18.47 -12.97
N ASP A 59 -11.39 -19.19 -12.36
CA ASP A 59 -12.19 -18.71 -11.21
C ASP A 59 -11.39 -18.51 -9.90
N LEU A 60 -10.16 -19.01 -9.83
CA LEU A 60 -9.35 -19.07 -8.60
C LEU A 60 -8.07 -18.23 -8.66
N PHE A 61 -7.86 -17.44 -9.71
CA PHE A 61 -6.69 -16.56 -9.79
C PHE A 61 -6.83 -15.37 -8.85
N ARG A 62 -5.71 -15.00 -8.21
CA ARG A 62 -5.69 -13.90 -7.25
C ARG A 62 -5.88 -12.56 -7.96
N THR A 63 -6.71 -11.74 -7.33
CA THR A 63 -6.86 -10.31 -7.65
C THR A 63 -5.93 -9.51 -6.76
N ARG A 64 -5.73 -8.22 -7.07
CA ARG A 64 -4.99 -7.32 -6.17
C ARG A 64 -5.68 -7.16 -4.82
N LEU A 65 -7.00 -7.33 -4.77
CA LEU A 65 -7.75 -7.27 -3.52
C LEU A 65 -7.40 -8.45 -2.61
N THR A 66 -7.47 -9.68 -3.13
CA THR A 66 -7.14 -10.88 -2.34
C THR A 66 -5.68 -10.86 -1.91
N HIS A 67 -4.78 -10.46 -2.81
CA HIS A 67 -3.37 -10.26 -2.49
C HIS A 67 -3.16 -9.23 -1.37
N SER A 68 -3.79 -8.04 -1.45
CA SER A 68 -3.68 -7.01 -0.41
C SER A 68 -4.20 -7.50 0.96
N ILE A 69 -5.24 -8.34 0.98
CA ILE A 69 -5.77 -8.93 2.21
C ILE A 69 -4.78 -9.96 2.81
N GLU A 70 -4.19 -10.82 1.97
CA GLU A 70 -3.17 -11.79 2.39
C GLU A 70 -1.91 -11.07 2.92
N VAL A 71 -1.43 -10.03 2.22
CA VAL A 71 -0.31 -9.18 2.68
C VAL A 71 -0.63 -8.50 4.00
N ALA A 72 -1.84 -7.95 4.17
CA ALA A 72 -2.27 -7.36 5.44
C ALA A 72 -2.28 -8.38 6.59
N GLN A 73 -2.69 -9.62 6.34
CA GLN A 73 -2.67 -10.69 7.34
C GLN A 73 -1.23 -11.03 7.75
N ILE A 74 -0.32 -11.18 6.80
CA ILE A 74 1.11 -11.43 7.07
C ILE A 74 1.71 -10.26 7.86
N ALA A 75 1.49 -9.02 7.39
CA ALA A 75 2.00 -7.82 8.04
C ALA A 75 1.54 -7.69 9.49
N ARG A 76 0.26 -7.99 9.79
CA ARG A 76 -0.24 -7.97 11.17
C ARG A 76 0.41 -9.04 12.05
N THR A 77 0.60 -10.25 11.52
CA THR A 77 1.26 -11.33 12.27
C THR A 77 2.69 -10.95 12.63
N LEU A 78 3.44 -10.41 11.67
CA LEU A 78 4.82 -9.96 11.90
C LEU A 78 4.85 -8.76 12.86
N ALA A 79 3.96 -7.78 12.67
CA ALA A 79 3.87 -6.61 13.53
C ALA A 79 3.60 -7.00 14.99
N ARG A 80 2.64 -7.92 15.21
CA ARG A 80 2.33 -8.46 16.54
C ARG A 80 3.53 -9.17 17.17
N ALA A 81 4.23 -10.00 16.40
CA ALA A 81 5.41 -10.72 16.87
C ALA A 81 6.57 -9.78 17.28
N MET A 82 6.67 -8.63 16.62
CA MET A 82 7.68 -7.60 16.88
C MET A 82 7.19 -6.46 17.80
N GLN A 83 5.98 -6.58 18.36
CA GLN A 83 5.33 -5.54 19.19
C GLN A 83 5.26 -4.17 18.49
N LEU A 84 5.06 -4.18 17.17
CA LEU A 84 4.85 -3.01 16.33
C LEU A 84 3.36 -2.63 16.27
N ASN A 85 3.07 -1.49 15.64
CA ASN A 85 1.70 -1.05 15.47
C ASN A 85 0.96 -1.84 14.38
N GLU A 86 0.13 -2.80 14.81
CA GLU A 86 -0.64 -3.65 13.90
C GLU A 86 -1.61 -2.86 13.01
N ASP A 87 -2.26 -1.82 13.55
CA ASP A 87 -3.26 -1.05 12.81
C ASP A 87 -2.58 -0.20 11.71
N LEU A 88 -1.40 0.35 11.98
CA LEU A 88 -0.59 1.06 10.98
C LEU A 88 -0.10 0.09 9.88
N ALA A 89 0.43 -1.06 10.27
CA ALA A 89 0.89 -2.08 9.32
C ALA A 89 -0.26 -2.57 8.42
N GLU A 90 -1.43 -2.81 9.00
CA GLU A 90 -2.64 -3.17 8.26
C GLU A 90 -3.06 -2.06 7.29
N ALA A 91 -3.09 -0.79 7.75
CA ALA A 91 -3.46 0.35 6.91
C ALA A 91 -2.51 0.54 5.71
N ILE A 92 -1.19 0.40 5.91
CA ILE A 92 -0.18 0.47 4.84
C ILE A 92 -0.37 -0.68 3.86
N ALA A 93 -0.47 -1.92 4.37
CA ALA A 93 -0.61 -3.12 3.55
C ALA A 93 -1.87 -3.07 2.67
N LEU A 94 -3.00 -2.57 3.17
CA LEU A 94 -4.22 -2.45 2.36
C LEU A 94 -4.16 -1.33 1.33
N ALA A 95 -3.29 -0.33 1.52
CA ALA A 95 -3.21 0.85 0.69
C ALA A 95 -2.09 0.83 -0.37
N HIS A 96 -1.10 -0.06 -0.24
CA HIS A 96 0.11 -0.04 -1.06
C HIS A 96 -0.19 -0.11 -2.57
N ASP A 97 -1.23 -0.86 -2.93
CA ASP A 97 -1.53 -1.24 -4.31
C ASP A 97 -2.69 -0.44 -4.97
N LEU A 98 -3.21 0.58 -4.29
CA LEU A 98 -4.37 1.36 -4.78
C LEU A 98 -4.13 1.99 -6.16
N GLY A 99 -2.90 2.44 -6.41
CA GLY A 99 -2.47 3.10 -7.63
C GLY A 99 -2.16 2.18 -8.80
N HIS A 100 -2.21 0.86 -8.61
CA HIS A 100 -1.83 -0.07 -9.67
C HIS A 100 -2.73 0.06 -10.91
N THR A 101 -2.13 0.02 -12.08
CA THR A 101 -2.86 0.01 -13.36
C THR A 101 -3.61 -1.31 -13.56
N PRO A 102 -4.66 -1.32 -14.41
CA PRO A 102 -5.13 -2.57 -15.03
C PRO A 102 -3.96 -3.31 -15.71
N PHE A 103 -4.09 -4.63 -15.85
CA PHE A 103 -3.10 -5.49 -16.53
C PHE A 103 -1.69 -5.50 -15.91
N GLY A 104 -1.58 -5.27 -14.60
CA GLY A 104 -0.30 -5.40 -13.89
C GLY A 104 0.81 -4.52 -14.49
N HIS A 105 2.04 -5.06 -14.52
CA HIS A 105 3.22 -4.35 -15.00
C HIS A 105 3.11 -3.90 -16.46
N ALA A 106 2.46 -4.69 -17.32
CA ALA A 106 2.26 -4.31 -18.72
C ALA A 106 1.45 -3.00 -18.85
N GLY A 107 0.42 -2.84 -18.03
CA GLY A 107 -0.36 -1.59 -17.98
C GLY A 107 0.46 -0.41 -17.46
N GLN A 108 1.33 -0.64 -16.48
CA GLN A 108 2.22 0.38 -15.94
C GLN A 108 3.24 0.83 -16.98
N ASP A 109 3.88 -0.11 -17.67
CA ASP A 109 4.88 0.19 -18.70
C ASP A 109 4.27 0.97 -19.87
N ALA A 110 3.10 0.53 -20.33
CA ALA A 110 2.36 1.22 -21.38
C ALA A 110 1.97 2.64 -20.96
N LEU A 111 1.43 2.82 -19.75
CA LEU A 111 1.03 4.13 -19.25
C LEU A 111 2.25 5.04 -19.03
N ASN A 112 3.35 4.52 -18.48
CA ASN A 112 4.59 5.26 -18.30
C ASN A 112 5.18 5.70 -19.65
N ALA A 113 5.15 4.85 -20.66
CA ALA A 113 5.57 5.20 -22.02
C ALA A 113 4.74 6.35 -22.62
N CYS A 114 3.42 6.31 -22.44
CA CYS A 114 2.51 7.39 -22.86
C CYS A 114 2.74 8.69 -22.08
N MET A 115 3.15 8.60 -20.83
CA MET A 115 3.34 9.74 -19.93
C MET A 115 4.78 10.28 -19.89
N ARG A 116 5.71 9.78 -20.73
CA ARG A 116 7.13 10.19 -20.70
C ARG A 116 7.33 11.70 -20.75
N ASP A 117 6.62 12.38 -21.66
CA ASP A 117 6.70 13.84 -21.83
C ASP A 117 5.86 14.62 -20.80
N HIS A 118 5.16 13.90 -19.93
CA HIS A 118 4.25 14.43 -18.91
C HIS A 118 4.66 14.05 -17.47
N GLY A 119 5.89 13.58 -17.27
CA GLY A 119 6.45 13.28 -15.95
C GLY A 119 6.42 11.80 -15.53
N GLY A 120 6.02 10.91 -16.44
CA GLY A 120 6.00 9.45 -16.26
C GLY A 120 4.83 8.94 -15.42
N PHE A 121 4.83 7.63 -15.19
CA PHE A 121 3.87 6.94 -14.33
C PHE A 121 4.57 5.87 -13.49
N GLU A 122 4.21 5.81 -12.21
CA GLU A 122 4.70 4.82 -11.25
C GLU A 122 3.60 4.55 -10.22
N HIS A 123 3.35 3.28 -9.88
CA HIS A 123 2.17 2.89 -9.13
C HIS A 123 2.20 3.36 -7.66
N ASN A 124 3.35 3.41 -6.99
CA ASN A 124 3.44 3.88 -5.60
C ASN A 124 3.10 5.37 -5.50
N LEU A 125 3.63 6.19 -6.42
CA LEU A 125 3.26 7.60 -6.56
C LEU A 125 1.77 7.75 -6.87
N GLN A 126 1.20 6.87 -7.69
CA GLN A 126 -0.23 6.86 -7.99
C GLN A 126 -1.07 6.42 -6.78
N SER A 127 -0.60 5.48 -5.95
CA SER A 127 -1.26 5.08 -4.70
C SER A 127 -1.32 6.26 -3.75
N LEU A 128 -0.21 6.99 -3.59
CA LEU A 128 -0.19 8.22 -2.80
C LEU A 128 -1.14 9.29 -3.37
N ARG A 129 -1.08 9.55 -4.69
CA ARG A 129 -1.99 10.49 -5.36
C ARG A 129 -3.45 10.12 -5.16
N THR A 130 -3.77 8.83 -5.13
CA THR A 130 -5.13 8.33 -4.91
C THR A 130 -5.65 8.72 -3.53
N VAL A 131 -4.85 8.48 -2.48
CA VAL A 131 -5.25 8.79 -1.10
C VAL A 131 -5.11 10.27 -0.73
N ASP A 132 -4.30 11.03 -1.48
CA ASP A 132 -4.08 12.47 -1.24
C ASP A 132 -5.03 13.38 -2.01
N LEU A 133 -5.55 12.93 -3.15
CA LEU A 133 -6.22 13.81 -4.11
C LEU A 133 -7.40 13.18 -4.84
N LEU A 134 -7.33 11.93 -5.30
CA LEU A 134 -8.32 11.41 -6.25
C LEU A 134 -9.58 10.83 -5.61
N GLU A 135 -9.51 10.40 -4.34
CA GLU A 135 -10.70 9.94 -3.63
C GLU A 135 -11.55 11.12 -3.16
N GLU A 136 -12.76 11.24 -3.69
CA GLU A 136 -13.72 12.29 -3.29
C GLU A 136 -14.77 11.70 -2.33
N ARG A 137 -14.38 11.58 -1.06
CA ARG A 137 -15.23 10.98 0.01
C ARG A 137 -15.68 11.98 1.06
N TYR A 138 -15.01 13.12 1.16
CA TYR A 138 -15.21 14.12 2.19
C TYR A 138 -15.45 15.47 1.54
N GLY A 139 -16.51 16.18 1.95
CA GLY A 139 -16.85 17.47 1.33
C GLY A 139 -15.88 18.62 1.68
N ALA A 140 -15.01 18.44 2.67
CA ALA A 140 -14.12 19.49 3.17
C ALA A 140 -12.71 19.44 2.58
N PHE A 141 -12.30 18.33 1.98
CA PHE A 141 -10.97 18.11 1.42
C PHE A 141 -10.97 16.96 0.42
N ASP A 142 -10.03 17.00 -0.51
CA ASP A 142 -9.77 15.91 -1.44
C ASP A 142 -8.98 14.78 -0.76
N GLY A 143 -9.11 13.57 -1.30
CA GLY A 143 -8.45 12.38 -0.79
C GLY A 143 -9.08 11.82 0.50
N LEU A 144 -8.32 10.94 1.15
CA LEU A 144 -8.69 10.25 2.38
C LEU A 144 -8.11 10.93 3.63
N ASN A 145 -7.25 11.94 3.47
CA ASN A 145 -6.56 12.64 4.57
C ASN A 145 -5.92 11.67 5.58
N LEU A 146 -5.20 10.64 5.09
CA LEU A 146 -4.54 9.64 5.93
C LEU A 146 -3.43 10.27 6.79
N THR A 147 -3.03 9.58 7.86
CA THR A 147 -1.87 9.97 8.68
C THR A 147 -0.59 9.98 7.83
N TYR A 148 0.38 10.79 8.26
CA TYR A 148 1.69 10.86 7.63
C TYR A 148 2.33 9.47 7.51
N GLU A 149 2.24 8.65 8.56
CA GLU A 149 2.94 7.36 8.63
C GLU A 149 2.36 6.36 7.65
N THR A 150 1.04 6.32 7.48
CA THR A 150 0.41 5.49 6.45
C THR A 150 0.82 5.96 5.05
N ARG A 151 0.86 7.27 4.81
CA ARG A 151 1.24 7.85 3.51
C ARG A 151 2.71 7.62 3.17
N GLU A 152 3.60 7.70 4.17
CA GLU A 152 5.02 7.39 4.03
C GLU A 152 5.25 5.91 3.72
N GLY A 153 4.47 5.02 4.35
CA GLY A 153 4.53 3.59 4.13
C GLY A 153 4.02 3.13 2.76
N ILE A 154 3.05 3.84 2.17
CA ILE A 154 2.58 3.57 0.79
C ILE A 154 3.69 3.78 -0.24
N LEU A 155 4.51 4.82 -0.06
CA LEU A 155 5.59 5.11 -0.99
C LEU A 155 6.76 4.16 -0.76
N LYS A 156 6.90 3.06 -1.49
CA LYS A 156 8.06 2.15 -1.32
C LYS A 156 9.37 2.75 -1.84
N HIS A 157 9.31 3.26 -3.07
CA HIS A 157 10.44 3.86 -3.78
C HIS A 157 10.01 5.20 -4.39
N CYS A 158 10.94 6.14 -4.46
CA CYS A 158 10.72 7.41 -5.14
C CYS A 158 12.02 7.89 -5.76
N ALA A 159 12.01 8.22 -7.05
CA ALA A 159 13.17 8.82 -7.69
C ALA A 159 13.51 10.16 -7.01
N PRO A 160 14.79 10.51 -6.79
CA PRO A 160 15.16 11.74 -6.08
C PRO A 160 14.51 13.01 -6.65
N LYS A 161 14.40 13.11 -7.97
CA LYS A 161 13.70 14.22 -8.64
C LYS A 161 12.25 14.38 -8.18
N LYS A 162 11.52 13.26 -8.04
CA LYS A 162 10.13 13.26 -7.55
C LYS A 162 10.04 13.44 -6.05
N ALA A 163 11.01 12.93 -5.29
CA ALA A 163 11.08 13.13 -3.86
C ALA A 163 11.11 14.62 -3.47
N HIS A 164 11.82 15.46 -4.23
CA HIS A 164 11.83 16.91 -4.00
C HIS A 164 10.44 17.58 -4.12
N GLU A 165 9.52 16.99 -4.89
CA GLU A 165 8.14 17.49 -5.06
C GLU A 165 7.21 17.08 -3.90
N LEU A 166 7.62 16.12 -3.06
CA LEU A 166 6.75 15.49 -2.03
C LEU A 166 6.91 16.10 -0.63
N GLY A 167 7.77 17.11 -0.46
CA GLY A 167 8.04 17.74 0.83
C GLY A 167 8.56 16.72 1.85
N ASP A 168 7.98 16.70 3.05
CA ASP A 168 8.44 15.84 4.14
C ASP A 168 8.38 14.34 3.81
N LEU A 169 7.40 13.89 3.03
CA LEU A 169 7.31 12.49 2.59
C LEU A 169 8.47 12.08 1.67
N GLY A 170 8.98 13.04 0.89
CA GLY A 170 10.09 12.82 -0.02
C GLY A 170 11.45 12.85 0.67
N ARG A 171 11.54 13.50 1.83
CA ARG A 171 12.81 13.78 2.52
C ARG A 171 13.65 12.52 2.74
N ARG A 172 13.02 11.40 3.11
CA ARG A 172 13.72 10.14 3.35
C ARG A 172 14.47 9.60 2.13
N PHE A 173 13.93 9.81 0.93
CA PHE A 173 14.57 9.39 -0.32
C PHE A 173 15.73 10.30 -0.72
N ILE A 174 15.72 11.56 -0.28
CA ILE A 174 16.80 12.53 -0.51
C ILE A 174 17.95 12.28 0.46
N GLU A 175 17.62 12.02 1.73
CA GLU A 175 18.60 11.82 2.81
C GLU A 175 19.13 10.39 2.91
N GLY A 176 18.51 9.44 2.19
CA GLY A 176 18.86 8.01 2.26
C GLY A 176 18.45 7.36 3.58
N SER A 177 17.43 7.90 4.25
CA SER A 177 16.89 7.35 5.50
C SER A 177 15.77 6.34 5.26
N GLN A 178 15.47 5.54 6.28
CA GLN A 178 14.47 4.49 6.22
C GLN A 178 13.11 4.97 6.78
N PRO A 179 11.98 4.43 6.29
CA PRO A 179 10.68 4.71 6.89
C PRO A 179 10.53 3.94 8.22
N SER A 180 9.35 4.03 8.85
CA SER A 180 9.05 3.22 10.04
C SER A 180 9.25 1.72 9.82
N ILE A 181 9.45 0.98 10.92
CA ILE A 181 9.62 -0.48 10.83
C ILE A 181 8.33 -1.13 10.32
N GLU A 182 7.15 -0.58 10.66
CA GLU A 182 5.86 -1.01 10.10
C GLU A 182 5.85 -0.92 8.57
N ALA A 183 6.34 0.18 7.99
CA ALA A 183 6.42 0.34 6.54
C ALA A 183 7.41 -0.64 5.90
N GLN A 184 8.59 -0.83 6.50
CA GLN A 184 9.59 -1.80 6.03
C GLN A 184 9.04 -3.23 6.09
N LEU A 185 8.33 -3.55 7.16
CA LEU A 185 7.69 -4.83 7.39
C LEU A 185 6.57 -5.08 6.38
N CYS A 186 5.76 -4.08 6.04
CA CYS A 186 4.77 -4.20 4.97
C CYS A 186 5.41 -4.48 3.61
N ASN A 187 6.57 -3.89 3.31
CA ASN A 187 7.29 -4.22 2.07
C ASN A 187 7.76 -5.68 2.06
N LEU A 188 8.28 -6.18 3.18
CA LEU A 188 8.67 -7.58 3.32
C LEU A 188 7.44 -8.53 3.22
N ALA A 189 6.33 -8.16 3.84
CA ALA A 189 5.09 -8.94 3.78
C ALA A 189 4.54 -9.03 2.35
N ASP A 190 4.67 -7.95 1.56
CA ASP A 190 4.33 -7.95 0.14
C ASP A 190 5.23 -8.89 -0.67
N GLU A 191 6.55 -8.81 -0.47
CA GLU A 191 7.50 -9.74 -1.12
C GLU A 191 7.20 -11.21 -0.78
N ILE A 192 6.81 -11.52 0.47
CA ILE A 192 6.38 -12.86 0.87
C ILE A 192 5.09 -13.25 0.14
N GLY A 193 4.10 -12.37 0.08
CA GLY A 193 2.83 -12.61 -0.61
C GLY A 193 3.06 -12.88 -2.10
N TYR A 194 3.73 -11.96 -2.79
CA TYR A 194 4.05 -12.04 -4.21
C TYR A 194 4.75 -13.36 -4.58
N ASN A 195 5.83 -13.72 -3.88
CA ASN A 195 6.60 -14.92 -4.22
C ASN A 195 5.80 -16.22 -4.05
N ASN A 196 4.96 -16.33 -3.00
CA ASN A 196 4.16 -17.52 -2.79
C ASN A 196 2.99 -17.62 -3.77
N HIS A 197 2.38 -16.48 -4.10
CA HIS A 197 1.22 -16.44 -4.98
C HIS A 197 1.59 -16.75 -6.43
N ASP A 198 2.69 -16.19 -6.92
CA ASP A 198 3.16 -16.41 -8.29
C ASP A 198 3.52 -17.88 -8.54
N VAL A 199 4.11 -18.55 -7.54
CA VAL A 199 4.40 -19.99 -7.61
C VAL A 199 3.12 -20.81 -7.59
N ASP A 200 2.18 -20.54 -6.68
CA ASP A 200 0.89 -21.26 -6.60
C ASP A 200 0.05 -21.07 -7.87
N ASP A 201 -0.09 -19.83 -8.36
CA ASP A 201 -0.84 -19.54 -9.58
C ASP A 201 -0.11 -20.08 -10.84
N GLY A 202 1.22 -20.09 -10.84
CA GLY A 202 2.05 -20.71 -11.89
C GLY A 202 1.88 -22.24 -11.98
N LEU A 203 1.81 -22.92 -10.83
CA LEU A 203 1.48 -24.35 -10.78
C LEU A 203 0.03 -24.61 -11.23
N ARG A 204 -0.93 -23.80 -10.77
CA ARG A 204 -2.36 -23.95 -11.12
C ARG A 204 -2.66 -23.70 -12.58
N SER A 205 -1.97 -22.75 -13.20
CA SER A 205 -2.08 -22.48 -14.65
C SER A 205 -1.40 -23.55 -15.51
N GLY A 206 -0.58 -24.43 -14.91
CA GLY A 206 0.21 -25.43 -15.63
C GLY A 206 1.41 -24.85 -16.36
N LEU A 207 1.75 -23.57 -16.15
CA LEU A 207 2.97 -22.94 -16.69
C LEU A 207 4.23 -23.42 -15.96
N LEU A 208 4.08 -23.82 -14.69
CA LEU A 208 5.11 -24.47 -13.89
C LEU A 208 4.69 -25.89 -13.55
N THR A 209 5.65 -26.82 -13.57
CA THR A 209 5.49 -28.16 -13.01
C THR A 209 6.20 -28.28 -11.67
N LEU A 210 5.80 -29.27 -10.85
CA LEU A 210 6.50 -29.56 -9.60
C LEU A 210 7.98 -29.88 -9.79
N ASP A 211 8.35 -30.48 -10.93
CA ASP A 211 9.75 -30.81 -11.26
C ASP A 211 10.59 -29.58 -11.63
N GLN A 212 9.96 -28.44 -11.92
CA GLN A 212 10.64 -27.18 -12.26
C GLN A 212 10.94 -26.29 -11.05
N LEU A 213 10.46 -26.68 -9.85
CA LEU A 213 10.70 -26.01 -8.57
C LEU A 213 11.98 -26.52 -7.90
#